data_AF-A0A7C3RD57-F1
#
_entry.id   AF-A0A7C3RD57-F1
#
_cell.length_a   1.000
_cell.length_b   1.000
_cell.length_c   1.000
_cell.angle_alpha   90.00
_cell.angle_beta   90.00
_cell.angle_gamma   90.00
#
_symmetry.space_group_name_H-M   'P 1'
#
loop_
_entity.id
_entity.type
_entity.pdbx_description
1 polymer ?
#
loop_
_entity_poly.entity_id
_entity_poly.type
_entity_poly.pdbx_seq_one_letter_code
_entity_poly.pdbx_strand_id
1 'polypeptide(L)'
;GLDEAFFEIVVDSTAGSPMDENVKWTNLSRKEIVNRLSEKGFDVCVDIVRQLLEKHNFRKRQAFKTVSGKEDIENRDEQFINIKKIQEEYHEQGHPVLSMDVKKKS
;
A
#
# COMPACT_ATOMS: atom_id res chain seq x y z
N GLY A 1 5.62 1.61 -19.64
CA GLY A 1 6.54 2.78 -19.56
C GLY A 1 6.88 3.14 -18.11
N LEU A 2 7.65 4.21 -17.83
CA LEU A 2 8.03 4.58 -16.44
C LEU A 2 6.80 4.84 -15.54
N ASP A 3 5.81 5.57 -16.04
CA ASP A 3 4.54 5.81 -15.35
C ASP A 3 3.79 4.51 -15.02
N GLU A 4 3.83 3.53 -15.92
CA GLU A 4 3.14 2.24 -15.76
C GLU A 4 3.83 1.35 -14.72
N ALA A 5 5.16 1.28 -14.76
CA ALA A 5 5.94 0.59 -13.74
C ALA A 5 5.71 1.20 -12.35
N PHE A 6 5.60 2.53 -12.29
CA PHE A 6 5.22 3.24 -11.08
C PHE A 6 3.82 2.84 -10.59
N PHE A 7 2.80 2.86 -11.47
CA PHE A 7 1.43 2.47 -11.11
C PHE A 7 1.32 1.05 -10.57
N GLU A 8 1.97 0.08 -11.21
CA GLU A 8 2.00 -1.31 -10.72
C GLU A 8 2.61 -1.44 -9.32
N ILE A 9 3.62 -0.61 -9.00
CA ILE A 9 4.26 -0.62 -7.68
C ILE A 9 3.35 0.03 -6.64
N VAL A 10 2.70 1.13 -6.99
CA VAL A 10 1.90 1.89 -6.03
C VAL A 10 0.49 1.34 -5.86
N VAL A 11 -0.09 0.62 -6.82
CA VAL A 11 -1.51 0.19 -6.78
C VAL A 11 -1.85 -0.65 -5.55
N ASP A 12 -1.00 -1.62 -5.21
CA ASP A 12 -1.16 -2.49 -4.03
C ASP A 12 -1.08 -1.70 -2.71
N SER A 13 -0.31 -0.61 -2.72
CA SER A 13 -0.08 0.23 -1.56
C SER A 13 -0.81 1.58 -1.62
N THR A 14 -1.73 1.76 -2.59
CA THR A 14 -2.52 2.97 -2.77
C THR A 14 -3.77 2.86 -1.93
N ALA A 15 -3.99 3.85 -1.07
CA ALA A 15 -5.20 4.01 -0.30
C ALA A 15 -5.85 5.35 -0.66
N GLY A 16 -7.18 5.33 -0.80
CA GLY A 16 -7.99 6.49 -1.16
C GLY A 16 -8.95 6.89 -0.06
N SER A 17 -9.54 8.08 -0.18
CA SER A 17 -10.66 8.50 0.64
C SER A 17 -11.98 7.98 0.04
N PRO A 18 -12.84 7.27 0.80
CA PRO A 18 -14.15 6.86 0.32
C PRO A 18 -15.11 8.05 0.06
N MET A 19 -14.79 9.24 0.57
CA MET A 19 -15.54 10.48 0.31
C MET A 19 -14.99 11.32 -0.85
N ASP A 20 -13.73 11.11 -1.26
CA ASP A 20 -13.09 11.95 -2.27
C ASP A 20 -12.14 11.12 -3.14
N GLU A 21 -12.58 10.83 -4.37
CA GLU A 21 -11.86 9.98 -5.32
C GLU A 21 -10.52 10.61 -5.79
N ASN A 22 -10.35 11.92 -5.60
CA ASN A 22 -9.13 12.63 -5.97
C ASN A 22 -8.05 12.56 -4.88
N VAL A 23 -8.40 12.10 -3.68
CA VAL A 23 -7.47 11.99 -2.56
C VAL A 23 -6.92 10.58 -2.51
N LYS A 24 -5.67 10.45 -2.99
CA LYS A 24 -4.89 9.21 -2.96
C LYS A 24 -3.63 9.42 -2.13
N TRP A 25 -3.27 8.44 -1.31
CA TRP A 25 -2.00 8.39 -0.60
C TRP A 25 -1.41 6.99 -0.70
N THR A 26 -0.10 6.90 -0.57
CA THR A 26 0.63 5.63 -0.57
C THR A 26 1.24 5.40 0.81
N ASN A 27 1.29 4.14 1.25
CA ASN A 27 2.04 3.75 2.45
C ASN A 27 3.55 3.57 2.21
N LEU A 28 3.99 3.63 0.95
CA LEU A 28 5.39 3.40 0.58
C LEU A 28 6.23 4.65 0.81
N SER A 29 7.39 4.45 1.41
CA SER A 29 8.42 5.49 1.48
C SER A 29 8.97 5.79 0.08
N ARG A 30 9.35 7.04 -0.18
CA ARG A 30 9.96 7.43 -1.47
C ARG A 30 11.19 6.57 -1.83
N LYS A 31 12.00 6.19 -0.83
CA LYS A 31 13.15 5.28 -1.01
C LYS A 31 12.72 3.87 -1.43
N GLU A 32 11.60 3.39 -0.91
CA GLU A 32 11.08 2.07 -1.22
C GLU A 32 10.52 2.03 -2.65
N ILE A 33 9.87 3.11 -3.08
CA ILE A 33 9.43 3.28 -4.48
C ILE A 33 10.64 3.29 -5.42
N VAL A 34 11.73 3.99 -5.07
CA VAL A 34 12.98 3.97 -5.85
C VAL A 34 13.54 2.55 -5.94
N ASN A 35 13.63 1.83 -4.81
CA ASN A 35 14.16 0.46 -4.80
C ASN A 35 13.34 -0.46 -5.71
N ARG A 36 12.01 -0.44 -5.57
CA ARG A 36 11.10 -1.26 -6.39
C ARG A 36 11.14 -0.88 -7.88
N LEU A 37 11.36 0.40 -8.21
CA LEU A 37 11.54 0.85 -9.60
C LEU A 37 12.89 0.39 -10.18
N SER A 38 13.94 0.40 -9.36
CA SER A 38 15.27 -0.11 -9.72
C SER A 38 15.22 -1.63 -9.99
N GLU A 39 14.46 -2.39 -9.19
CA GLU A 39 14.20 -3.83 -9.44
C GLU A 39 13.51 -4.08 -10.78
N LYS A 40 12.68 -3.14 -11.25
CA LYS A 40 12.05 -3.19 -12.58
C LYS A 40 12.95 -2.66 -13.71
N GLY A 41 14.20 -2.28 -13.41
CA GLY A 41 15.18 -1.79 -14.39
C GLY A 41 15.11 -0.28 -14.65
N PHE A 42 14.39 0.49 -13.83
CA PHE A 42 14.35 1.95 -13.91
C PHE A 42 15.19 2.59 -12.81
N ASP A 43 16.35 3.13 -13.18
CA ASP A 43 17.14 3.93 -12.25
C ASP A 43 16.51 5.32 -12.09
N VAL A 44 15.86 5.54 -10.95
CA VAL A 44 15.19 6.81 -10.64
C VAL A 44 15.64 7.37 -9.31
N CYS A 45 15.82 8.69 -9.25
CA CYS A 45 16.11 9.38 -8.00
C CYS A 45 14.81 9.65 -7.21
N VAL A 46 14.97 9.87 -5.90
CA VAL A 46 13.90 10.31 -4.98
C VAL A 46 13.18 11.57 -5.48
N ASP A 47 13.87 12.46 -6.20
CA ASP A 47 13.25 13.67 -6.74
C ASP A 47 12.31 13.36 -7.93
N ILE A 48 12.67 12.39 -8.78
CA ILE A 48 11.79 11.90 -9.85
C ILE A 48 10.54 11.26 -9.27
N VAL A 49 10.70 10.45 -8.21
CA VAL A 49 9.56 9.88 -7.48
C VAL A 49 8.68 10.97 -6.87
N ARG A 50 9.27 12.06 -6.36
CA ARG A 50 8.49 13.21 -5.87
C ARG A 50 7.68 13.86 -7.00
N GLN A 51 8.28 14.08 -8.16
CA GLN A 51 7.59 14.64 -9.32
C GLN A 51 6.48 13.72 -9.82
N LEU A 52 6.69 12.40 -9.83
CA LEU A 52 5.67 11.40 -10.18
C LEU A 52 4.49 11.43 -9.18
N LEU A 53 4.77 11.51 -7.88
CA LEU A 53 3.72 11.61 -6.87
C LEU A 53 2.91 12.91 -7.02
N GLU A 54 3.56 14.04 -7.31
CA GLU A 54 2.87 15.31 -7.59
C GLU A 54 2.02 15.23 -8.87
N LYS A 55 2.56 14.68 -9.96
CA LYS A 55 1.87 14.50 -11.23
C LYS A 55 0.58 13.68 -11.08
N HIS A 56 0.61 12.66 -10.23
CA HIS A 56 -0.53 11.79 -9.94
C HIS A 56 -1.38 12.25 -8.74
N ASN A 57 -1.15 13.47 -8.26
CA ASN A 57 -1.93 14.11 -7.20
C ASN A 57 -1.94 13.34 -5.86
N PHE A 58 -0.88 12.58 -5.57
CA PHE A 58 -0.73 11.88 -4.30
C PHE A 58 -0.49 12.86 -3.17
N ARG A 59 -1.31 12.76 -2.12
CA ARG A 59 -1.22 13.61 -0.93
C ARG A 59 -0.39 12.93 0.14
N LYS A 60 0.38 13.72 0.88
CA LYS A 60 1.04 13.25 2.11
C LYS A 60 -0.01 13.10 3.18
N ARG A 61 -0.24 11.87 3.65
CA ARG A 61 -1.03 11.63 4.85
C ARG A 61 -0.09 11.58 6.04
N GLN A 62 -0.15 12.57 6.90
CA GLN A 62 0.48 12.46 8.22
C GLN A 62 -0.38 11.51 9.05
N ALA A 63 0.13 10.33 9.36
CA ALA A 63 -0.55 9.40 10.24
C ALA A 63 -0.53 9.98 11.67
N PHE A 64 -1.58 10.73 12.02
CA PHE A 64 -1.79 11.16 13.41
C PHE A 64 -2.44 10.00 14.17
N LYS A 65 -1.64 9.00 14.54
CA LYS A 65 -2.06 7.98 15.50
C LYS A 65 -1.55 8.39 16.86
N THR A 66 -2.44 8.88 17.72
CA THR A 66 -2.22 8.84 19.17
C THR A 66 -2.19 7.35 19.51
N VAL A 67 -1.00 6.82 19.85
CA VAL A 67 -0.73 5.38 20.00
C VAL A 67 -1.83 4.73 20.83
N SER A 68 -2.65 3.90 20.19
CA SER A 68 -3.75 3.16 20.81
C SER A 68 -3.42 1.67 20.70
N GLY A 69 -2.44 1.20 21.47
CA GLY A 69 -1.99 -0.20 21.47
C GLY A 69 -0.67 -0.40 22.20
N LYS A 70 -0.47 -1.61 22.75
CA LYS A 70 0.82 -2.03 23.32
C LYS A 70 1.85 -2.09 22.18
N GLU A 71 2.96 -1.37 22.35
CA GLU A 71 4.13 -1.51 21.51
C GLU A 71 4.71 -2.92 21.70
N ASP A 72 5.19 -3.53 20.62
CA ASP A 72 5.83 -4.86 20.61
C ASP A 72 4.89 -6.08 20.81
N ILE A 73 4.03 -6.35 19.82
CA ILE A 73 3.37 -7.65 19.69
C ILE A 73 4.24 -8.50 18.77
N GLU A 74 4.92 -9.50 19.34
CA GLU A 74 5.67 -10.49 18.58
C GLU A 74 4.76 -11.10 17.49
N ASN A 75 5.31 -11.23 16.28
CA ASN A 75 4.63 -11.89 15.15
C ASN A 75 3.37 -11.21 14.60
N ARG A 76 3.17 -9.91 14.87
CA ARG A 76 2.07 -9.15 14.26
C ARG A 76 2.09 -9.20 12.73
N ASP A 77 3.27 -9.15 12.12
CA ASP A 77 3.41 -9.16 10.66
C ASP A 77 3.12 -10.55 10.05
N GLU A 78 3.42 -11.62 10.79
CA GLU A 78 3.21 -13.01 10.33
C GLU A 78 1.74 -13.30 9.99
N GLN A 79 0.81 -12.73 10.76
CA GLN A 79 -0.62 -12.86 10.46
C GLN A 79 -0.98 -12.24 9.11
N PHE A 80 -0.43 -11.06 8.78
CA PHE A 80 -0.70 -10.39 7.50
C PHE A 80 -0.08 -11.15 6.33
N ILE A 81 1.14 -11.67 6.51
CA ILE A 81 1.81 -12.50 5.50
C ILE A 81 0.99 -13.76 5.21
N ASN A 82 0.49 -14.44 6.25
CA ASN A 82 -0.32 -15.65 6.07
C ASN A 82 -1.66 -15.36 5.38
N ILE A 83 -2.34 -14.27 5.74
CA ILE A 83 -3.58 -13.86 5.07
C ILE A 83 -3.32 -13.58 3.58
N LYS A 84 -2.23 -12.87 3.25
CA LYS A 84 -1.86 -12.58 1.85
C LYS A 84 -1.68 -13.86 1.04
N LYS A 85 -0.94 -14.85 1.59
CA LYS A 85 -0.73 -16.15 0.94
C LYS A 85 -2.04 -16.89 0.67
N ILE A 86 -2.95 -16.90 1.64
CA ILE A 86 -4.28 -17.52 1.49
C ILE A 86 -5.07 -16.78 0.41
N GLN A 87 -5.06 -15.44 0.39
CA GLN A 87 -5.77 -14.68 -0.63
C GLN A 87 -5.27 -14.99 -2.05
N GLU A 88 -3.95 -15.08 -2.24
CA GLU A 88 -3.34 -15.44 -3.53
C GLU A 88 -3.79 -16.84 -3.98
N GLU A 89 -3.76 -17.84 -3.10
CA GLU A 89 -4.20 -19.22 -3.39
C GLU A 89 -5.69 -19.28 -3.81
N TYR A 90 -6.57 -18.57 -3.10
CA TYR A 90 -8.00 -18.56 -3.42
C TYR A 90 -8.30 -17.75 -4.70
N HIS A 91 -7.50 -16.71 -4.99
CA HIS A 91 -7.57 -15.99 -6.27
C HIS A 91 -7.17 -16.88 -7.45
N GLU A 92 -6.11 -17.69 -7.31
CA GLU A 92 -5.71 -18.66 -8.35
C GLU A 92 -6.77 -19.74 -8.59
N GLN A 93 -7.47 -20.16 -7.55
CA GLN A 93 -8.55 -21.14 -7.64
C GLN A 93 -9.89 -20.55 -8.12
N GLY A 94 -9.96 -19.24 -8.38
CA GLY A 94 -11.18 -18.55 -8.83
C GLY A 94 -12.26 -18.44 -7.75
N HIS A 95 -11.90 -18.61 -6.48
CA HIS A 95 -12.82 -18.49 -5.35
C HIS A 95 -12.95 -17.03 -4.89
N PRO A 96 -14.16 -16.59 -4.50
CA PRO A 96 -14.36 -15.24 -4.01
C PRO A 96 -13.75 -15.05 -2.63
N VAL A 97 -12.92 -14.02 -2.47
CA VAL A 97 -12.37 -13.59 -1.17
C VAL A 97 -13.29 -12.53 -0.57
N LEU A 98 -13.90 -12.84 0.59
CA LEU A 98 -14.80 -11.94 1.30
C LEU A 98 -14.09 -11.29 2.50
N SER A 99 -14.07 -9.96 2.54
CA SER A 99 -13.62 -9.19 3.71
C SER A 99 -14.82 -8.83 4.58
N MET A 100 -14.95 -9.47 5.74
CA MET A 100 -16.03 -9.21 6.71
C MET A 100 -15.45 -8.56 7.98
N ASP A 101 -15.71 -7.26 8.17
CA ASP A 101 -15.44 -6.56 9.44
C ASP A 101 -16.60 -6.80 10.40
N VAL A 102 -16.38 -7.62 11.43
CA VAL A 102 -17.39 -7.84 12.47
C VAL A 102 -17.10 -6.87 13.61
N LYS A 103 -17.98 -5.88 13.80
CA LYS A 103 -17.93 -5.06 15.02
C LYS A 103 -18.40 -5.88 16.19
N LYS A 104 -17.58 -5.96 17.24
CA LYS A 104 -18.01 -6.47 18.54
C LYS A 104 -19.16 -5.60 19.03
N LYS A 105 -20.38 -6.14 19.05
CA LYS A 105 -21.47 -5.56 19.84
C LYS A 105 -21.13 -5.81 21.31
N SER A 106 -21.12 -4.72 22.10
CA SER A 106 -21.14 -4.80 23.56
C SER A 106 -22.39 -5.51 24.05
#